data_AF-A0A0S3TDX8-F1
#
_entry.id   AF-A0A0S3TDX8-F1
#
_cell.length_a   1.000
_cell.length_b   1.000
_cell.length_c   1.000
_cell.angle_alpha   90.00
_cell.angle_beta   90.00
_cell.angle_gamma   90.00
#
_symmetry.space_group_name_H-M   'P 1'
#
loop_
_entity.id
_entity.type
_entity.pdbx_description
1 polymer ?
#
loop_
_entity_poly.entity_id
_entity_poly.type
_entity_poly.pdbx_seq_one_letter_code
_entity_poly.pdbx_strand_id
1 'polypeptide(L)' 'MCTDLNYVEDSAGGPDVTLGILPKLDKVTLLQMDSKLPIDILENVMQLAIEGCKAIANYIREILLENTKQLEYRRGV' A
#
# COMPACT_ATOMS: atom_id res chain seq x y z
N MET A 1 4.69 -11.62 9.52
CA MET A 1 5.15 -10.53 8.63
C MET A 1 3.99 -9.57 8.54
N CYS A 2 4.09 -8.41 9.19
CA CYS A 2 2.99 -7.44 9.27
C CYS A 2 3.04 -6.49 8.07
N THR A 3 1.88 -6.21 7.48
CA THR A 3 1.65 -5.10 6.55
C THR A 3 1.03 -3.96 7.32
N ASP A 4 1.53 -2.73 7.12
CA ASP A 4 1.16 -1.51 7.88
C ASP A 4 1.69 -1.54 9.33
N LEU A 5 2.99 -1.27 9.48
CA LEU A 5 3.66 -1.24 10.78
C LEU A 5 3.23 -0.02 11.59
N ASN A 6 2.79 -0.24 12.82
CA ASN A 6 2.56 0.84 13.77
C ASN A 6 3.87 1.24 14.47
N TYR A 7 3.89 2.45 15.06
CA TYR A 7 5.04 3.00 15.79
C TYR A 7 5.68 2.02 16.79
N VAL A 8 4.87 1.19 17.46
CA VAL A 8 5.32 0.19 18.43
C VAL A 8 6.09 -0.96 17.76
N GLU A 9 5.69 -1.35 16.56
CA GLU A 9 6.32 -2.43 15.79
C GLU A 9 7.60 -1.94 15.08
N ASP A 10 7.59 -0.70 14.61
CA ASP A 10 8.77 -0.02 14.07
C ASP A 10 9.84 0.21 15.15
N SER A 11 9.42 0.67 16.33
CA SER A 11 10.30 0.87 17.50
C SER A 11 10.88 -0.44 18.06
N ALA A 12 10.34 -1.60 17.67
CA ALA A 12 10.87 -2.90 18.08
C ALA A 12 12.19 -3.26 17.37
N GLY A 13 12.65 -2.43 16.42
CA GLY A 13 13.92 -2.62 15.72
C GLY A 13 13.90 -3.81 14.76
N GLY A 14 12.71 -4.25 14.37
CA GLY A 14 12.52 -5.24 13.31
C GLY A 14 12.92 -4.66 11.96
N PRO A 15 13.11 -5.52 10.94
CA PRO A 15 13.42 -5.04 9.62
C PRO A 15 12.21 -4.34 8.98
N ASP A 16 12.35 -3.05 8.66
CA ASP A 16 11.35 -2.27 7.95
C ASP A 16 11.63 -2.20 6.43
N VAL A 17 10.55 -2.30 5.65
CA VAL A 17 10.52 -2.23 4.19
C VAL A 17 9.34 -1.34 3.77
N THR A 18 9.66 -0.13 3.33
CA THR A 18 8.66 0.80 2.79
C THR A 18 8.55 0.62 1.27
N LEU A 19 7.33 0.34 0.80
CA LEU A 19 7.01 0.15 -0.61
C LEU A 19 5.92 1.15 -1.06
N GLY A 20 6.20 1.90 -2.12
CA GLY A 20 5.21 2.69 -2.84
C GLY A 20 4.95 2.11 -4.22
N ILE A 21 3.67 1.86 -4.56
CA ILE A 21 3.26 1.34 -5.87
C ILE A 21 2.29 2.27 -6.59
N LEU A 22 2.35 2.25 -7.92
CA LEU A 22 1.28 2.74 -8.78
C LEU A 22 0.35 1.57 -9.14
N PRO A 23 -0.81 1.43 -8.45
CA PRO A 23 -1.71 0.29 -8.65
C PRO A 23 -2.37 0.26 -10.04
N LYS A 24 -2.28 1.34 -10.83
CA LYS A 24 -2.77 1.36 -12.24
C LYS A 24 -1.75 0.80 -13.23
N LEU A 25 -0.45 0.95 -12.96
CA LEU A 25 0.62 0.54 -13.86
C LEU A 25 1.33 -0.72 -13.37
N ASP A 26 0.94 -1.22 -12.20
CA ASP A 26 1.60 -2.30 -11.46
C ASP A 26 3.12 -2.10 -11.31
N LYS A 27 3.52 -0.84 -11.12
CA LYS A 27 4.93 -0.43 -11.00
C LYS A 27 5.23 0.01 -9.58
N VAL A 28 6.33 -0.47 -9.04
CA VAL A 28 6.94 0.05 -7.81
C VAL A 28 7.60 1.39 -8.14
N THR A 29 7.24 2.43 -7.40
CA THR A 29 7.82 3.77 -7.52
C THR A 29 8.78 4.12 -6.41
N LEU A 30 8.62 3.49 -5.26
CA LEU A 30 9.46 3.72 -4.10
C LEU A 30 9.71 2.38 -3.42
N LEU A 31 10.97 2.08 -3.17
CA LEU A 31 11.40 0.95 -2.38
C LEU A 31 12.50 1.46 -1.45
N GLN A 32 12.23 1.44 -0.15
CA GLN A 32 13.19 1.80 0.88
C GLN A 32 13.29 0.64 1.88
N MET A 33 14.52 0.27 2.20
CA MET A 33 14.84 -0.74 3.21
C MET A 33 15.91 -0.15 4.11
N ASP A 34 15.62 -0.01 5.40
CA ASP A 34 16.57 0.50 6.39
C ASP A 34 17.26 -0.63 7.19
N SER A 35 17.07 -1.88 6.74
CA SER A 35 17.47 -3.08 7.48
C SER A 35 18.04 -4.18 6.60
N LYS A 36 18.91 -5.01 7.18
CA LYS A 36 19.50 -6.17 6.49
C LYS A 36 18.48 -7.31 6.44
N LEU A 37 17.81 -7.44 5.31
CA LEU A 37 16.88 -8.54 5.05
C LEU A 37 17.51 -9.57 4.10
N PRO A 38 17.37 -10.88 4.36
CA PRO A 38 17.70 -11.92 3.39
C PRO A 38 16.87 -11.78 2.10
N ILE A 39 17.48 -12.03 0.95
CA ILE A 39 16.86 -11.85 -0.38
C ILE A 39 15.66 -12.79 -0.61
N ASP A 40 15.69 -13.96 0.02
CA ASP A 40 14.64 -14.98 0.04
C ASP A 40 13.39 -14.53 0.79
N ILE A 41 13.56 -13.65 1.79
CA ILE A 41 12.46 -13.08 2.56
C ILE A 41 11.93 -11.82 1.84
N LEU A 42 12.79 -11.08 1.16
CA LEU A 42 12.45 -9.83 0.47
C LEU A 42 11.35 -10.01 -0.58
N GLU A 43 11.46 -11.06 -1.40
CA GLU A 43 10.47 -11.34 -2.46
C GLU A 43 9.07 -11.55 -1.88
N ASN A 44 8.98 -12.31 -0.78
CA ASN A 44 7.73 -12.55 -0.06
C ASN A 44 7.17 -11.25 0.57
N VAL A 45 8.02 -10.41 1.20
CA VAL A 45 7.62 -9.11 1.76
C VAL A 45 7.07 -8.20 0.67
N MET A 46 7.78 -8.10 -0.44
CA MET A 46 7.39 -7.24 -1.55
C MET A 46 6.05 -7.67 -2.12
N GLN A 47 5.83 -8.97 -2.32
CA GLN A 47 4.56 -9.46 -2.84
C GLN A 47 3.40 -9.15 -1.88
N LEU A 48 3.59 -9.38 -0.59
CA LEU A 48 2.58 -9.09 0.44
C LEU A 48 2.26 -7.58 0.49
N ALA A 49 3.28 -6.73 0.41
CA ALA A 49 3.12 -5.27 0.38
C ALA A 49 2.41 -4.80 -0.90
N ILE A 50 2.73 -5.38 -2.07
CA ILE A 50 2.05 -5.09 -3.33
C ILE A 50 0.57 -5.45 -3.25
N GLU A 51 0.25 -6.63 -2.72
CA GLU A 51 -1.13 -7.10 -2.55
C GLU A 51 -1.91 -6.18 -1.59
N GLY A 52 -1.29 -5.80 -0.46
CA GLY A 52 -1.88 -4.83 0.49
C GLY A 52 -2.15 -3.47 -0.16
N CYS A 53 -1.17 -2.91 -0.87
CA CYS A 53 -1.35 -1.64 -1.57
C CYS A 53 -2.40 -1.72 -2.69
N LYS A 54 -2.53 -2.86 -3.38
CA LYS A 54 -3.59 -3.10 -4.38
C LYS A 54 -4.97 -3.10 -3.72
N ALA A 55 -5.12 -3.75 -2.58
CA ALA A 55 -6.37 -3.76 -1.82
C ALA A 55 -6.77 -2.35 -1.36
N ILE A 56 -5.84 -1.58 -0.79
CA ILE A 56 -6.06 -0.19 -0.38
C ILE A 56 -6.46 0.67 -1.59
N ALA A 57 -5.75 0.52 -2.71
CA ALA A 57 -6.04 1.29 -3.91
C ALA A 57 -7.44 1.02 -4.47
N ASN A 58 -7.91 -0.23 -4.42
CA ASN A 58 -9.26 -0.59 -4.83
C ASN A 58 -10.30 0.00 -3.89
N TYR A 59 -10.08 -0.10 -2.57
CA TYR A 59 -10.97 0.50 -1.58
C TYR A 59 -11.09 2.02 -1.75
N ILE A 60 -9.96 2.73 -1.92
CA ILE A 60 -9.97 4.16 -2.19
C ILE A 60 -10.75 4.47 -3.48
N ARG A 61 -10.57 3.70 -4.56
CA ARG A 61 -11.29 3.89 -5.82
C ARG A 61 -12.79 3.71 -5.66
N GLU A 62 -13.25 2.70 -4.92
CA GLU A 62 -14.67 2.47 -4.67
C GLU A 62 -15.30 3.67 -3.96
N ILE A 63 -14.67 4.15 -2.89
CA ILE A 63 -15.10 5.35 -2.16
C ILE A 63 -15.10 6.58 -3.06
N LEU A 64 -14.09 6.74 -3.92
CA LEU A 64 -13.97 7.88 -4.82
C LEU A 64 -15.10 7.86 -5.86
N LEU A 65 -15.42 6.69 -6.42
CA LEU A 65 -16.53 6.51 -7.36
C LEU A 65 -17.88 6.78 -6.71
N GLU A 66 -18.10 6.29 -5.49
CA GLU A 66 -19.34 6.52 -4.74
C GLU A 66 -19.52 8.01 -4.42
N ASN A 67 -18.48 8.68 -3.94
CA ASN A 67 -18.51 10.12 -3.70
C ASN A 67 -18.71 10.93 -4.99
N THR A 68 -18.08 10.53 -6.09
CA THR A 68 -18.25 11.21 -7.39
C THR A 68 -19.69 11.11 -7.87
N LYS A 69 -20.33 9.94 -7.78
CA LYS A 69 -21.75 9.76 -8.11
C LYS A 69 -22.66 10.60 -7.24
N GLN A 70 -22.39 10.67 -5.93
CA GLN A 70 -23.15 11.52 -5.01
C GLN A 70 -23.00 13.01 -5.33
N LEU A 71 -21.81 13.44 -5.75
CA LEU A 71 -21.56 14.81 -6.19
C LEU A 71 -22.27 15.12 -7.52
N GLU A 72 -22.30 14.18 -8.47
CA GLU A 72 -23.05 14.32 -9.73
C GLU A 72 -24.55 14.45 -9.45
N TYR A 73 -25.12 13.59 -8.61
CA TYR A 73 -26.54 13.65 -8.22
C TYR A 73 -26.89 14.98 -7.54
N ARG A 74 -26.00 15.51 -6.67
CA ARG A 74 -26.20 16.80 -6.01
C ARG A 74 -25.98 18.01 -6.92
N ARG A 75 -25.20 17.86 -7.99
CA ARG A 75 -24.91 18.95 -8.95
C ARG A 75 -26.00 19.14 -10.01
N GLY A 76 -27.01 18.26 -10.07
CA GLY A 76 -28.25 18.52 -10.81
C GLY A 76 -28.02 18.93 -12.27
N VAL A 77 -27.42 18.03 -13.06
CA VAL A 77 -27.63 17.99 -14.51
C VAL A 77 -28.63 16.88 -14.80
#